data_AF-A0A5B8LSJ1-F1
#
_entry.id   AF-A0A5B8LSJ1-F1
#
_cell.length_a   1.000
_cell.length_b   1.000
_cell.length_c   1.000
_cell.angle_alpha   90.00
_cell.angle_beta   90.00
_cell.angle_gamma   90.00
#
_symmetry.space_group_name_H-M   'P 1'
#
loop_
_entity.id
_entity.type
_entity.pdbx_description
1 polymer ?
#
loop_
_entity_poly.entity_id
_entity_poly.type
_entity_poly.pdbx_seq_one_letter_code
_entity_poly.pdbx_strand_id
1 'polypeptide(L)' 'MAEIINLRNARKQKARAGKEAQAEQNRILFGRTKTEKLKQAAEKAQADKHIDGHKREE' A
#
# COMPACT_ATOMS: atom_id res chain seq x y z
N MET A 1 33.22 -11.60 -21.43
CA MET A 1 32.58 -10.39 -22.01
C MET A 1 31.74 -9.76 -20.92
N ALA A 2 32.03 -8.52 -20.53
CA ALA A 2 31.23 -7.83 -19.52
C ALA A 2 30.03 -7.17 -20.22
N GLU A 3 28.82 -7.42 -19.71
CA GLU A 3 27.62 -6.77 -20.20
C GLU A 3 27.60 -5.32 -19.69
N ILE A 4 27.82 -4.37 -20.60
CA ILE A 4 27.87 -2.94 -20.25
C ILE A 4 26.43 -2.42 -20.14
N ILE A 5 25.89 -2.42 -18.92
CA ILE A 5 24.52 -1.97 -18.67
C ILE A 5 24.50 -0.48 -18.40
N ASN A 6 23.60 0.25 -19.08
CA ASN A 6 23.42 1.68 -18.82
C ASN A 6 22.61 1.91 -17.53
N LEU A 7 23.31 2.28 -16.45
CA LEU A 7 22.71 2.56 -15.14
C LEU A 7 21.66 3.67 -15.17
N ARG A 8 21.73 4.64 -16.09
CA ARG A 8 20.71 5.68 -16.25
C ARG A 8 19.38 5.08 -16.68
N ASN A 9 19.41 4.14 -17.62
CA ASN A 9 18.21 3.47 -18.11
C ASN A 9 17.62 2.55 -17.04
N ALA A 10 18.46 1.80 -16.33
CA ALA A 10 18.03 0.96 -15.21
C ALA A 10 17.34 1.78 -14.10
N ARG A 11 17.91 2.94 -13.72
CA ARG A 11 17.28 3.84 -12.72
C ARG A 11 15.94 4.39 -13.22
N LYS A 12 15.83 4.76 -14.50
CA LYS A 12 14.57 5.24 -15.09
C LYS A 12 13.50 4.14 -15.10
N GLN A 13 13.87 2.91 -15.43
CA GLN A 13 12.96 1.77 -15.39
C GLN A 13 12.47 1.51 -13.96
N LYS A 14 13.37 1.49 -12.96
CA LYS A 14 12.99 1.35 -11.55
C LYS A 14 12.03 2.45 -11.09
N ALA A 15 12.28 3.70 -11.49
CA ALA A 15 11.40 4.81 -11.16
C ALA A 15 10.01 4.69 -11.83
N ARG A 16 9.93 4.21 -13.07
CA ARG A 16 8.66 3.96 -13.77
C ARG A 16 7.87 2.83 -13.09
N ALA A 17 8.53 1.70 -12.82
CA ALA A 17 7.91 0.56 -12.13
C ALA A 17 7.37 0.97 -10.74
N GLY A 18 8.12 1.78 -9.98
CA GLY A 18 7.66 2.30 -8.70
C GLY A 18 6.40 3.17 -8.81
N LYS A 19 6.32 4.02 -9.84
CA LYS A 19 5.14 4.85 -10.11
C LYS A 19 3.93 4.01 -10.54
N GLU A 20 4.14 2.97 -11.35
CA GLU A 20 3.08 2.05 -11.76
C GLU A 20 2.50 1.27 -10.58
N ALA A 21 3.35 0.75 -9.69
CA ALA A 21 2.91 0.08 -8.47
C ALA A 21 2.10 1.02 -7.56
N GLN A 22 2.55 2.26 -7.38
CA GLN A 22 1.78 3.27 -6.65
C GLN A 22 0.45 3.60 -7.32
N ALA A 23 0.43 3.71 -8.65
CA ALA A 23 -0.79 3.98 -9.40
C ALA A 23 -1.79 2.80 -9.29
N GLU A 24 -1.32 1.56 -9.28
CA GLU A 24 -2.15 0.38 -9.06
C GLU A 24 -2.72 0.34 -7.64
N GLN A 25 -1.89 0.58 -6.63
CA GLN A 25 -2.35 0.70 -5.24
C GLN A 25 -3.39 1.82 -5.10
N ASN A 26 -3.16 2.96 -5.74
CA ASN A 26 -4.09 4.08 -5.76
C ASN A 26 -5.39 3.73 -6.51
N ARG A 27 -5.34 3.04 -7.66
CA ARG A 27 -6.56 2.55 -8.34
C ARG A 27 -7.37 1.64 -7.44
N ILE A 28 -6.73 0.75 -6.70
CA ILE A 28 -7.39 -0.12 -5.74
C ILE A 28 -7.98 0.69 -4.59
N LEU A 29 -7.28 1.67 -4.04
CA LEU A 29 -7.71 2.47 -2.88
C LEU A 29 -8.79 3.51 -3.23
N PHE A 30 -8.64 4.18 -4.37
CA PHE A 30 -9.56 5.22 -4.85
C PHE A 30 -10.72 4.65 -5.67
N GLY A 31 -10.58 3.47 -6.26
CA GLY A 31 -11.66 2.74 -6.92
C GLY A 31 -12.63 2.03 -5.96
N ARG A 32 -12.29 1.93 -4.66
CA ARG A 32 -13.23 1.40 -3.67
C ARG A 32 -14.42 2.35 -3.52
N THR A 33 -15.60 1.75 -3.46
CA THR A 33 -16.84 2.46 -3.17
C THR A 33 -16.86 2.96 -1.72
N LYS A 34 -17.66 3.99 -1.44
CA LYS A 34 -17.78 4.57 -0.10
C LYS A 34 -18.22 3.53 0.94
N THR A 35 -19.07 2.58 0.55
CA THR A 35 -19.56 1.48 1.38
C THR A 35 -18.45 0.51 1.78
N GLU A 36 -17.56 0.15 0.85
CA GLU A 36 -16.41 -0.73 1.13
C GLU A 36 -15.39 -0.07 2.07
N LYS A 37 -15.11 1.23 1.87
CA LYS A 37 -14.25 2.00 2.77
C LYS A 37 -14.81 2.06 4.20
N LEU A 38 -16.12 2.28 4.34
CA LEU A 38 -16.79 2.32 5.63
C LEU A 38 -16.79 0.96 6.32
N LYS A 39 -17.03 -0.12 5.57
CA LYS A 39 -16.97 -1.49 6.10
C LYS A 39 -15.57 -1.81 6.64
N GLN A 40 -14.53 -1.52 5.87
CA GLN A 40 -13.14 -1.72 6.33
C GLN A 40 -12.77 -0.85 7.53
N ALA A 41 -13.24 0.40 7.58
CA ALA A 41 -13.00 1.28 8.72
C ALA A 41 -13.70 0.76 9.98
N ALA A 42 -14.93 0.25 9.85
CA ALA A 42 -15.65 -0.37 10.96
C ALA A 42 -14.96 -1.66 11.44
N GLU A 43 -14.50 -2.51 10.54
CA GLU A 43 -13.73 -3.72 10.87
C GLU A 43 -12.43 -3.39 11.61
N LYS A 44 -11.68 -2.38 11.12
CA LYS A 44 -10.48 -1.89 11.80
C LYS A 44 -10.80 -1.34 13.18
N ALA A 45 -11.82 -0.49 13.31
CA ALA A 45 -12.20 0.08 14.60
C ALA A 45 -12.63 -0.99 15.61
N GLN A 46 -13.27 -2.08 15.17
CA GLN A 46 -13.59 -3.22 16.03
C GLN A 46 -12.33 -3.98 16.46
N ALA A 47 -11.39 -4.20 15.52
CA ALA A 47 -10.12 -4.83 15.82
C ALA A 47 -9.27 -3.99 16.80
N ASP A 48 -9.19 -2.68 16.59
CA ASP A 48 -8.47 -1.75 17.46
C ASP A 48 -9.09 -1.74 18.86
N LYS A 49 -10.43 -1.65 18.98
CA LYS A 49 -11.13 -1.75 20.27
C LYS A 49 -10.92 -3.09 20.96
N HIS A 50 -10.84 -4.18 20.20
CA HIS A 50 -10.55 -5.50 20.74
C HIS A 50 -9.14 -5.54 21.32
N ILE A 51 -8.15 -5.06 20.57
CA ILE A 51 -6.75 -5.02 21.00
C ILE A 51 -6.59 -4.09 22.21
N ASP A 52 -7.17 -2.90 22.18
CA ASP A 52 -7.14 -1.94 23.29
C ASP A 52 -7.81 -2.51 24.54
N GLY A 53 -8.93 -3.22 24.41
CA GLY A 53 -9.59 -3.90 25.53
C GLY A 53 -8.76 -5.03 26.14
N HIS A 54 -7.84 -5.63 25.37
CA HIS A 54 -6.89 -6.64 25.86
C HIS A 54 -5.55 -6.07 26.28
N LYS A 55 -5.32 -4.77 26.06
CA LYS A 55 -4.09 -4.10 26.42
C LYS A 55 -4.09 -3.85 27.93
N ARG A 56 -3.27 -4.60 28.65
CA ARG A 56 -2.98 -4.34 30.06
C ARG A 56 -1.95 -3.23 30.11
N GLU A 57 -2.33 -2.09 30.67
CA GLU A 57 -1.36 -1.05 31.02
C GLU A 57 -0.56 -1.56 32.23
N GLU A 58 0.65 -2.03 31.99
CA GLU A 58 1.71 -2.11 33.01
C GLU A 58 2.59 -0.87 32.92
#